data_AF-A0A2W7IEC2-F1
#
_entry.id   AF-A0A2W7IEC2-F1
#
_cell.length_a   1.000
_cell.length_b   1.000
_cell.length_c   1.000
_cell.angle_alpha   90.00
_cell.angle_beta   90.00
_cell.angle_gamma   90.00
#
_symmetry.space_group_name_H-M   'P 1'
#
loop_
_entity.id
_entity.type
_entity.pdbx_description
1 polymer ?
#
loop_
_entity_poly.entity_id
_entity_poly.type
_entity_poly.pdbx_seq_one_letter_code
_entity_poly.pdbx_strand_id
1 'polypeptide(L)'
;MRSRSAPGQGFTSEQKRVEWRACSAARFILMPRVFHRNELHTLPVRAQVPVRVATWLLDSPRLGHAPSVKRLAGRLLKQPARQGVVQAQSRLGQMLCRECGNTRDRRIGLELLRQAARAGDGHAQLELGRLYCQSRTLEPEQARHWLELAALQGHEEARVLLKRL
;
A
#
# COMPACT_ATOMS: atom_id res chain seq x y z
N MET A 1 40.26 17.46 -51.34
CA MET A 1 40.71 16.05 -51.21
C MET A 1 41.06 15.76 -49.76
N ARG A 2 40.83 14.53 -49.27
CA ARG A 2 41.22 14.00 -47.93
C ARG A 2 40.53 14.75 -46.74
N SER A 3 39.66 14.14 -45.93
CA SER A 3 39.85 13.03 -44.95
C SER A 3 40.67 13.46 -43.71
N ARG A 4 40.35 13.09 -42.46
CA ARG A 4 39.38 12.11 -41.91
C ARG A 4 39.26 12.30 -40.37
N SER A 5 38.38 11.54 -39.72
CA SER A 5 38.48 11.08 -38.31
C SER A 5 38.33 12.06 -37.12
N ALA A 6 37.30 11.80 -36.30
CA ALA A 6 37.39 11.80 -34.83
C ALA A 6 38.06 10.46 -34.36
N PRO A 7 38.34 10.14 -33.07
CA PRO A 7 37.65 10.56 -31.83
C PRO A 7 38.58 10.80 -30.61
N GLY A 8 38.00 10.86 -29.39
CA GLY A 8 38.73 10.69 -28.13
C GLY A 8 37.93 11.15 -26.91
N GLN A 9 37.68 10.28 -25.93
CA GLN A 9 37.17 10.66 -24.60
C GLN A 9 38.29 10.54 -23.55
N GLY A 10 38.24 11.38 -22.50
CA GLY A 10 39.13 11.29 -21.35
C GLY A 10 38.65 12.16 -20.17
N PHE A 11 38.21 11.51 -19.10
CA PHE A 11 38.28 12.06 -17.74
C PHE A 11 39.76 11.96 -17.27
N THR A 12 40.26 12.59 -16.20
CA THR A 12 39.71 12.95 -14.88
C THR A 12 40.41 14.21 -14.29
N SER A 13 39.99 14.65 -13.09
CA SER A 13 40.79 15.37 -12.05
C SER A 13 41.45 16.73 -12.42
N GLU A 14 41.42 17.80 -11.63
CA GLU A 14 40.93 18.07 -10.25
C GLU A 14 40.77 19.63 -10.09
N GLN A 15 40.78 20.40 -8.98
CA GLN A 15 41.12 20.22 -7.56
C GLN A 15 40.56 21.36 -6.66
N LYS A 16 39.97 21.06 -5.46
CA LYS A 16 39.74 21.99 -4.30
C LYS A 16 38.81 23.20 -4.54
N ARG A 17 38.20 23.91 -3.57
CA ARG A 17 38.13 23.94 -2.07
C ARG A 17 36.72 24.53 -1.71
N VAL A 18 36.09 24.56 -0.51
CA VAL A 18 36.41 24.34 0.92
C VAL A 18 35.15 23.79 1.64
N GLU A 19 35.25 23.35 2.90
CA GLU A 19 34.12 23.31 3.86
C GLU A 19 33.97 24.65 4.61
N TRP A 20 32.78 24.92 5.16
CA TRP A 20 32.63 25.32 6.58
C TRP A 20 31.31 24.75 7.14
N ARG A 21 31.20 24.61 8.47
CA ARG A 21 30.23 23.73 9.13
C ARG A 21 29.28 24.45 10.10
N ALA A 22 28.18 23.75 10.35
CA ALA A 22 27.39 23.74 11.59
C ALA A 22 26.54 24.97 11.96
N CYS A 23 25.27 24.69 12.27
CA CYS A 23 24.81 24.83 13.64
C CYS A 23 23.89 23.64 13.99
N SER A 24 24.02 23.08 15.19
CA SER A 24 23.23 21.93 15.65
C SER A 24 22.41 22.31 16.87
N ALA A 25 21.09 22.11 16.80
CA ALA A 25 20.18 22.26 17.93
C ALA A 25 18.95 21.38 17.72
N ALA A 26 18.86 20.27 18.45
CA ALA A 26 17.68 19.41 18.43
C ALA A 26 16.68 19.85 19.51
N ARG A 27 15.38 19.89 19.17
CA ARG A 27 14.36 19.58 20.17
C ARG A 27 13.20 18.79 19.58
N PHE A 28 12.88 17.71 20.29
CA PHE A 28 11.90 16.71 19.90
C PHE A 28 10.49 17.22 20.22
N ILE A 29 9.60 17.31 19.22
CA ILE A 29 8.15 17.32 19.43
C ILE A 29 7.55 16.19 18.60
N LEU A 30 6.70 15.40 19.25
CA LEU A 30 6.21 14.12 18.77
C LEU A 30 5.08 14.31 17.75
N MET A 31 5.30 13.91 16.49
CA MET A 31 4.21 13.57 15.57
C MET A 31 4.50 12.23 14.90
N PRO A 32 3.54 11.27 14.87
CA PRO A 32 3.73 9.99 14.20
C PRO A 32 3.84 10.20 12.68
N ARG A 33 4.73 9.43 12.03
CA ARG A 33 4.90 9.45 10.56
C ARG A 33 3.73 8.74 9.88
N VAL A 34 2.65 9.49 9.67
CA VAL A 34 1.39 9.00 9.08
C VAL A 34 1.46 9.03 7.55
N PHE A 35 1.29 7.85 6.93
CA PHE A 35 1.14 7.54 5.51
C PHE A 35 2.37 7.70 4.59
N HIS A 36 2.79 6.57 4.01
CA HIS A 36 3.62 6.55 2.80
C HIS A 36 2.79 7.06 1.61
N ARG A 37 3.32 8.05 0.86
CA ARG A 37 2.48 8.97 0.05
C ARG A 37 2.66 8.84 -1.47
N ASN A 38 3.34 7.81 -2.00
CA ASN A 38 4.00 7.92 -3.30
C ASN A 38 3.61 6.94 -4.43
N GLU A 39 2.64 6.04 -4.24
CA GLU A 39 2.21 5.11 -5.32
C GLU A 39 1.12 5.66 -6.24
N LEU A 40 0.56 6.84 -5.92
CA LEU A 40 -0.54 7.44 -6.68
C LEU A 40 -0.08 8.12 -7.98
N HIS A 41 1.22 8.36 -8.16
CA HIS A 41 1.78 9.18 -9.25
C HIS A 41 1.99 8.42 -10.57
N THR A 42 1.93 7.09 -10.57
CA THR A 42 2.10 6.25 -11.78
C THR A 42 0.77 5.95 -12.48
N LEU A 43 -0.36 6.34 -11.89
CA LEU A 43 -1.71 6.05 -12.41
C LEU A 43 -2.23 7.19 -13.28
N PRO A 44 -3.03 6.90 -14.34
CA PRO A 44 -3.73 7.95 -15.07
C PRO A 44 -4.67 8.70 -14.12
N VAL A 45 -4.57 10.03 -14.10
CA VAL A 45 -5.22 10.92 -13.10
C VAL A 45 -6.73 10.63 -12.91
N ARG A 46 -7.42 10.24 -13.99
CA ARG A 46 -8.84 9.83 -13.98
C ARG A 46 -9.16 8.66 -13.04
N ALA A 47 -8.22 7.73 -12.83
CA ALA A 47 -8.37 6.62 -11.88
C ALA A 47 -7.94 6.99 -10.45
N GLN A 48 -7.04 7.97 -10.29
CA GLN A 48 -6.53 8.40 -8.98
C GLN A 48 -7.62 9.08 -8.13
N VAL A 49 -8.44 9.93 -8.74
CA VAL A 49 -9.51 10.69 -8.05
C VAL A 49 -10.54 9.79 -7.35
N PRO A 50 -11.23 8.82 -8.02
CA PRO A 50 -12.24 8.00 -7.36
C PRO A 50 -11.67 7.12 -6.25
N VAL A 51 -10.41 6.66 -6.36
CA VAL A 51 -9.73 5.90 -5.30
C VAL A 51 -9.49 6.79 -4.09
N ARG A 52 -8.93 8.00 -4.26
CA ARG A 52 -8.69 8.94 -3.16
C ARG A 52 -9.98 9.33 -2.44
N VAL A 53 -11.06 9.58 -3.18
CA VAL A 53 -12.38 9.89 -2.59
C VAL A 53 -12.94 8.68 -1.83
N ALA A 54 -12.87 7.47 -2.39
CA ALA A 54 -13.34 6.26 -1.71
C ALA A 54 -12.53 5.95 -0.44
N THR A 55 -11.20 6.07 -0.48
CA THR A 55 -10.32 5.92 0.69
C THR A 55 -10.68 6.93 1.78
N TRP A 56 -10.84 8.21 1.43
CA TRP A 56 -11.24 9.25 2.39
C TRP A 56 -12.63 9.00 3.00
N LEU A 57 -13.59 8.51 2.21
CA LEU A 57 -14.93 8.15 2.69
C LEU A 57 -14.91 6.97 3.67
N LEU A 58 -14.02 5.98 3.45
CA LEU A 58 -13.86 4.81 4.32
C LEU A 58 -13.07 5.14 5.61
N ASP A 59 -12.02 5.96 5.50
CA ASP A 59 -11.16 6.35 6.63
C ASP A 59 -11.79 7.43 7.53
N SER A 60 -12.89 8.07 7.10
CA SER A 60 -13.62 9.08 7.87
C SER A 60 -14.45 8.45 9.00
N PRO A 61 -14.13 8.63 10.30
CA PRO A 61 -14.75 7.89 11.40
C PRO A 61 -16.25 8.16 11.59
N ARG A 62 -16.77 9.30 11.11
CA ARG A 62 -18.21 9.64 11.15
C ARG A 62 -19.02 9.06 9.98
N LEU A 63 -18.36 8.62 8.91
CA LEU A 63 -18.99 8.28 7.63
C LEU A 63 -18.68 6.85 7.16
N GLY A 64 -17.47 6.36 7.40
CA GLY A 64 -17.00 5.03 6.96
C GLY A 64 -17.82 3.87 7.51
N HIS A 65 -18.51 4.04 8.65
CA HIS A 65 -19.43 3.03 9.19
C HIS A 65 -20.79 2.96 8.47
N ALA A 66 -21.20 4.01 7.74
CA ALA A 66 -22.55 4.09 7.17
C ALA A 66 -22.71 3.19 5.92
N PRO A 67 -23.76 2.34 5.84
CA PRO A 67 -23.94 1.40 4.72
C PRO A 67 -24.24 2.08 3.38
N SER A 68 -24.66 3.35 3.38
CA SER A 68 -24.75 4.19 2.18
C SER A 68 -23.36 4.58 1.64
N VAL A 69 -22.47 5.03 2.53
CA VAL A 69 -21.09 5.44 2.22
C VAL A 69 -20.26 4.26 1.75
N LYS A 70 -20.34 3.11 2.43
CA LYS A 70 -19.71 1.85 2.02
C LYS A 70 -20.14 1.43 0.61
N ARG A 71 -21.44 1.43 0.31
CA ARG A 71 -21.97 1.18 -1.05
C ARG A 71 -21.57 2.22 -2.09
N LEU A 72 -21.20 3.45 -1.69
CA LEU A 72 -20.66 4.46 -2.60
C LEU A 72 -19.17 4.21 -2.86
N ALA A 73 -18.35 4.05 -1.82
CA ALA A 73 -16.93 3.72 -1.91
C ALA A 73 -16.70 2.45 -2.73
N GLY A 74 -17.44 1.37 -2.46
CA GLY A 74 -17.37 0.14 -3.25
C GLY A 74 -17.75 0.30 -4.73
N ARG A 75 -18.62 1.26 -5.09
CA ARG A 75 -18.90 1.60 -6.50
C ARG A 75 -17.75 2.38 -7.13
N LEU A 76 -17.19 3.36 -6.43
CA LEU A 76 -16.02 4.12 -6.86
C LEU A 76 -14.77 3.24 -7.05
N LEU A 77 -14.59 2.21 -6.21
CA LEU A 77 -13.43 1.32 -6.26
C LEU A 77 -13.53 0.21 -7.32
N LYS A 78 -14.75 -0.17 -7.76
CA LYS A 78 -14.96 -1.28 -8.73
C LYS A 78 -14.22 -1.09 -10.07
N GLN A 79 -14.18 0.13 -10.60
CA GLN A 79 -13.46 0.41 -11.84
C GLN A 79 -11.93 0.39 -11.67
N PRO A 80 -11.31 1.16 -10.75
CA PRO A 80 -9.86 1.13 -10.56
C PRO A 80 -9.34 -0.23 -10.09
N ALA A 81 -10.09 -1.00 -9.29
CA ALA A 81 -9.70 -2.37 -8.93
C ALA A 81 -9.62 -3.31 -10.15
N ARG A 82 -10.51 -3.14 -11.14
CA ARG A 82 -10.43 -3.85 -12.45
C ARG A 82 -9.29 -3.34 -13.33
N GLN A 83 -8.84 -2.10 -13.14
CA GLN A 83 -7.69 -1.52 -13.84
C GLN A 83 -6.33 -1.87 -13.18
N GLY A 84 -6.31 -2.80 -12.23
CA GLY A 84 -5.08 -3.23 -11.55
C GLY A 84 -4.58 -2.25 -10.47
N VAL A 85 -5.38 -1.27 -10.05
CA VAL A 85 -4.96 -0.31 -9.02
C VAL A 85 -4.91 -1.02 -7.66
N VAL A 86 -3.70 -1.33 -7.21
CA VAL A 86 -3.38 -2.09 -5.98
C VAL A 86 -4.17 -1.57 -4.76
N GLN A 87 -4.10 -0.27 -4.47
CA GLN A 87 -4.83 0.34 -3.36
C GLN A 87 -6.36 0.16 -3.49
N ALA A 88 -6.91 0.15 -4.71
CA ALA A 88 -8.33 -0.05 -4.94
C ALA A 88 -8.74 -1.53 -4.77
N GLN A 89 -7.90 -2.46 -5.22
CA GLN A 89 -8.08 -3.89 -4.97
C GLN A 89 -8.05 -4.20 -3.47
N SER A 90 -7.08 -3.64 -2.74
CA SER A 90 -6.95 -3.74 -1.29
C SER A 90 -8.20 -3.24 -0.55
N ARG A 91 -8.60 -1.98 -0.76
CA ARG A 91 -9.76 -1.40 -0.07
C ARG A 91 -11.09 -2.04 -0.48
N LEU A 92 -11.27 -2.42 -1.74
CA LEU A 92 -12.48 -3.14 -2.18
C LEU A 92 -12.51 -4.56 -1.61
N GLY A 93 -11.38 -5.25 -1.60
CA GLY A 93 -11.25 -6.61 -1.07
C GLY A 93 -11.52 -6.66 0.44
N GLN A 94 -10.91 -5.75 1.20
CA GLN A 94 -11.18 -5.55 2.63
C GLN A 94 -12.68 -5.34 2.89
N MET A 95 -13.34 -4.45 2.14
CA MET A 95 -14.76 -4.16 2.30
C MET A 95 -15.62 -5.40 2.01
N LEU A 96 -15.36 -6.12 0.91
CA LEU A 96 -16.08 -7.34 0.56
C LEU A 96 -15.87 -8.47 1.58
N CYS A 97 -14.67 -8.63 2.14
CA CYS A 97 -14.39 -9.66 3.14
C CYS A 97 -14.96 -9.36 4.54
N ARG A 98 -15.09 -8.07 4.91
CA ARG A 98 -15.59 -7.64 6.23
C ARG A 98 -17.11 -7.42 6.27
N GLU A 99 -17.75 -7.07 5.15
CA GLU A 99 -19.12 -6.54 5.15
C GLU A 99 -20.14 -7.40 4.41
N CYS A 100 -19.71 -8.29 3.52
CA CYS A 100 -20.62 -9.16 2.77
C CYS A 100 -20.82 -10.49 3.51
N GLY A 101 -22.03 -10.70 4.04
CA GLY A 101 -22.48 -12.02 4.54
C GLY A 101 -22.61 -13.09 3.43
N ASN A 102 -22.49 -12.69 2.16
CA ASN A 102 -22.50 -13.59 1.01
C ASN A 102 -21.10 -14.22 0.78
N THR A 103 -21.05 -15.55 0.75
CA THR A 103 -19.82 -16.33 0.53
C THR A 103 -19.16 -16.02 -0.81
N ARG A 104 -19.95 -15.73 -1.87
CA ARG A 104 -19.44 -15.36 -3.19
C ARG A 104 -18.66 -14.05 -3.17
N ASP A 105 -19.22 -13.03 -2.51
CA ASP A 105 -18.59 -11.71 -2.42
C ASP A 105 -17.34 -11.75 -1.53
N ARG A 106 -17.38 -12.50 -0.41
CA ARG A 106 -16.20 -12.74 0.43
C ARG A 106 -15.07 -13.43 -0.35
N ARG A 107 -15.37 -14.38 -1.24
CA ARG A 107 -14.37 -15.01 -2.11
C ARG A 107 -13.74 -14.02 -3.09
N ILE A 108 -14.55 -13.21 -3.77
CA ILE A 108 -14.07 -12.15 -4.68
C ILE A 108 -13.18 -11.16 -3.92
N GLY A 109 -13.55 -10.79 -2.69
CA GLY A 109 -12.74 -9.92 -1.84
C GLY A 109 -11.37 -10.52 -1.49
N LEU A 110 -11.33 -11.82 -1.20
CA LEU A 110 -10.09 -12.54 -0.85
C LEU A 110 -9.18 -12.70 -2.08
N GLU A 111 -9.75 -12.91 -3.26
CA GLU A 111 -9.02 -12.91 -4.54
C GLU A 111 -8.42 -11.51 -4.86
N LEU A 112 -9.15 -10.42 -4.59
CA LEU A 112 -8.63 -9.04 -4.71
C LEU A 112 -7.53 -8.72 -3.69
N LEU A 113 -7.69 -9.14 -2.44
CA LEU A 113 -6.65 -9.00 -1.41
C LEU A 113 -5.37 -9.78 -1.79
N ARG A 114 -5.50 -11.00 -2.33
CA ARG A 114 -4.37 -11.79 -2.86
C ARG A 114 -3.64 -11.09 -4.02
N GLN A 115 -4.35 -10.35 -4.88
CA GLN A 115 -3.71 -9.55 -5.92
C GLN A 115 -2.94 -8.36 -5.34
N ALA A 116 -3.56 -7.58 -4.46
CA ALA A 116 -2.91 -6.42 -3.84
C ALA A 116 -1.72 -6.79 -2.95
N ALA A 117 -1.83 -7.87 -2.16
CA ALA A 117 -0.77 -8.35 -1.29
C ALA A 117 0.47 -8.86 -2.06
N ARG A 118 0.25 -9.50 -3.22
CA ARG A 118 1.32 -9.90 -4.15
C ARG A 118 1.98 -8.72 -4.86
N ALA A 119 1.23 -7.63 -5.07
CA ALA A 119 1.76 -6.37 -5.58
C ALA A 119 2.49 -5.53 -4.52
N GLY A 120 2.51 -5.98 -3.26
CA GLY A 120 3.30 -5.38 -2.18
C GLY A 120 2.50 -4.60 -1.13
N ASP A 121 1.19 -4.41 -1.26
CA ASP A 121 0.42 -3.59 -0.32
C ASP A 121 0.34 -4.21 1.08
N GLY A 122 1.02 -3.60 2.05
CA GLY A 122 1.06 -4.05 3.44
C GLY A 122 -0.31 -4.10 4.13
N HIS A 123 -1.27 -3.26 3.71
CA HIS A 123 -2.65 -3.34 4.19
C HIS A 123 -3.32 -4.65 3.75
N ALA A 124 -3.21 -5.03 2.47
CA ALA A 124 -3.75 -6.28 1.97
C ALA A 124 -3.03 -7.50 2.57
N GLN A 125 -1.71 -7.43 2.78
CA GLN A 125 -0.95 -8.48 3.46
C GLN A 125 -1.44 -8.70 4.91
N LEU A 126 -1.60 -7.61 5.68
CA LEU A 126 -2.17 -7.64 7.03
C LEU A 126 -3.60 -8.22 7.06
N GLU A 127 -4.45 -7.83 6.12
CA GLU A 127 -5.84 -8.32 6.05
C GLU A 127 -5.93 -9.78 5.59
N LEU A 128 -5.06 -10.25 4.69
CA LEU A 128 -4.94 -11.68 4.40
C LEU A 128 -4.49 -12.45 5.64
N GLY A 129 -3.42 -12.01 6.30
CA GLY A 129 -2.92 -12.61 7.54
C GLY A 129 -4.04 -12.79 8.57
N ARG A 130 -4.81 -11.72 8.81
CA ARG A 130 -6.03 -11.73 9.65
C ARG A 130 -7.07 -12.76 9.19
N LEU A 131 -7.37 -12.84 7.89
CA LEU A 131 -8.35 -13.77 7.35
C LEU A 131 -7.90 -15.24 7.47
N TYR A 132 -6.61 -15.53 7.33
CA TYR A 132 -6.03 -16.87 7.57
C TYR A 132 -5.98 -17.23 9.06
N CYS A 133 -5.75 -16.27 9.96
CA CYS A 133 -5.90 -16.48 11.42
C CYS A 133 -7.35 -16.83 11.81
N GLN A 134 -8.33 -16.32 11.06
CA GLN A 134 -9.76 -16.48 11.32
C GLN A 134 -10.42 -17.65 10.58
N SER A 135 -9.73 -18.27 9.62
CA SER A 135 -10.28 -19.40 8.88
C SER A 135 -10.20 -20.69 9.70
N ARG A 136 -11.31 -21.43 9.79
CA ARG A 136 -11.35 -22.76 10.45
C ARG A 136 -10.39 -23.76 9.80
N THR A 137 -10.05 -23.56 8.54
CA THR A 137 -8.84 -24.14 7.93
C THR A 137 -7.62 -23.44 8.53
N LEU A 138 -7.00 -24.07 9.54
CA LEU A 138 -5.74 -23.61 10.10
C LEU A 138 -4.63 -23.75 9.06
N GLU A 139 -4.34 -22.65 8.36
CA GLU A 139 -3.16 -22.49 7.51
C GLU A 139 -2.19 -21.49 8.19
N PRO A 140 -1.63 -21.80 9.38
CA PRO A 140 -0.87 -20.86 10.19
C PRO A 140 0.38 -20.36 9.45
N GLU A 141 0.99 -21.18 8.59
CA GLU A 141 2.16 -20.78 7.80
C GLU A 141 1.81 -19.74 6.73
N GLN A 142 0.62 -19.80 6.12
CA GLN A 142 0.14 -18.73 5.24
C GLN A 142 -0.19 -17.46 6.05
N ALA A 143 -0.78 -17.60 7.25
CA ALA A 143 -1.03 -16.47 8.13
C ALA A 143 0.27 -15.76 8.55
N ARG A 144 1.27 -16.52 9.04
CA ARG A 144 2.60 -16.04 9.44
C ARG A 144 3.28 -15.33 8.27
N HIS A 145 3.38 -15.97 7.10
CA HIS A 145 4.02 -15.39 5.91
C HIS A 145 3.45 -14.01 5.53
N TRP A 146 2.12 -13.87 5.45
CA TRP A 146 1.51 -12.57 5.10
C TRP A 146 1.66 -11.52 6.23
N LEU A 147 1.65 -11.93 7.50
CA LEU A 147 1.87 -11.03 8.62
C LEU A 147 3.34 -10.61 8.77
N GLU A 148 4.31 -11.45 8.42
CA GLU A 148 5.74 -11.12 8.40
C GLU A 148 6.03 -10.03 7.36
N LEU A 149 5.50 -10.18 6.15
CA LEU A 149 5.62 -9.16 5.10
C LEU A 149 4.99 -7.82 5.53
N ALA A 150 3.81 -7.84 6.16
CA ALA A 150 3.19 -6.65 6.72
C ALA A 150 3.97 -6.05 7.91
N ALA A 151 4.57 -6.89 8.76
CA ALA A 151 5.40 -6.46 9.89
C ALA A 151 6.70 -5.78 9.43
N LEU A 152 7.32 -6.27 8.34
CA LEU A 152 8.48 -5.65 7.70
C LEU A 152 8.14 -4.26 7.12
N GLN A 153 6.90 -4.04 6.68
CA GLN A 153 6.40 -2.72 6.28
C GLN A 153 6.01 -1.80 7.46
N GLY A 154 6.23 -2.23 8.71
CA GLY A 154 5.95 -1.43 9.91
C GLY A 154 4.49 -1.51 10.41
N HIS A 155 3.68 -2.46 9.94
CA HIS A 155 2.36 -2.69 10.51
C HIS A 155 2.48 -3.37 11.90
N GLU A 156 2.50 -2.56 12.96
CA GLU A 156 2.50 -3.06 14.35
C GLU A 156 1.32 -4.02 14.65
N GLU A 157 0.17 -3.83 13.99
CA GLU A 157 -0.96 -4.77 14.08
C GLU A 157 -0.57 -6.19 13.63
N ALA A 158 0.31 -6.33 12.63
CA ALA A 158 0.82 -7.62 12.18
C ALA A 158 1.80 -8.22 13.21
N ARG A 159 2.67 -7.41 13.80
CA ARG A 159 3.60 -7.81 14.88
C ARG A 159 2.86 -8.28 16.13
N VAL A 160 1.70 -7.71 16.44
CA VAL A 160 0.81 -8.16 17.53
C VAL A 160 0.11 -9.48 17.19
N LEU A 161 -0.24 -9.71 15.92
CA LEU A 161 -0.86 -10.98 15.49
C LEU A 161 0.15 -12.13 15.41
N LEU A 162 1.38 -11.89 14.94
CA LEU A 162 2.47 -12.89 14.96
C LEU A 162 2.77 -13.42 16.36
N LYS A 163 2.67 -12.56 17.39
CA LYS A 163 2.82 -12.94 18.81
C LYS A 163 1.64 -13.75 19.38
N ARG A 164 0.63 -14.07 18.56
CA ARG A 164 -0.58 -14.83 18.92
C ARG A 164 -0.75 -16.09 18.04
N LEU A 165 0.22 -16.39 17.19
CA LEU A 165 0.34 -17.57 16.32
C LEU A 165 1.49 -18.47 16.78
#